data_AF-A0AAV5TWB7-F1
#
_entry.id   AF-A0AAV5TWB7-F1
#
_cell.length_a   1.000
_cell.length_b   1.000
_cell.length_c   1.000
_cell.angle_alpha   90.00
_cell.angle_beta   90.00
_cell.angle_gamma   90.00
#
_symmetry.space_group_name_H-M   'P 1'
#
loop_
_entity.id
_entity.type
_entity.pdbx_description
1 polymer ?
#
loop_
_entity_poly.entity_id
_entity_poly.type
_entity_poly.pdbx_seq_one_letter_code
_entity_poly.pdbx_strand_id
1 'polypeptide(L)'
;FTYGVSGLSILTNFTFIWISTTTITDQIGRYRYYMIGFAVMDIIVSIIHVIVMPGIQLTAVGYIFFGYNLVDKPEIVCTWAVTLFVIFFYQTTIVLAFHYCYRYAVVCSPAWSRIFTRNTTFWWSFVTSIVQMLYIFGYFVVVQVGFMPSDHKIALYRQVVLENNDLDILRIHSGYLAVIFRSMDPSLPAVWQTDAIISMSIAIGLFFHTAVVIIVCSVLIRRKLRIGFNIMSAQMRATQHQLLKALIIQTLVPTLLTYTPLGMVFVVPFMGLNLTGVYGDLSMMAPAIFPAIDPIIMLYFVGSYRSRIANMLKRLNTTPVKGIQDTQSHNYFTLS
;
A
#
# COMPACT_ATOMS: atom_id res chain seq x y z
N PHE A 1 8.69 9.73 -11.93
CA PHE A 1 8.07 8.43 -11.58
C PHE A 1 6.99 8.58 -10.50
N THR A 2 7.34 8.98 -9.27
CA THR A 2 6.42 9.05 -8.11
C THR A 2 5.13 9.82 -8.38
N TYR A 3 5.22 11.01 -8.98
CA TYR A 3 4.05 11.81 -9.36
C TYR A 3 3.11 11.07 -10.34
N GLY A 4 3.67 10.40 -11.35
CA GLY A 4 2.88 9.67 -12.34
C GLY A 4 2.15 8.46 -11.74
N VAL A 5 2.84 7.69 -10.91
CA VAL A 5 2.25 6.53 -10.22
C VAL A 5 1.18 6.97 -9.21
N SER A 6 1.45 8.04 -8.46
CA SER A 6 0.48 8.57 -7.49
C SER A 6 -0.75 9.15 -8.20
N GLY A 7 -0.56 9.86 -9.32
CA GLY A 7 -1.66 10.33 -10.17
C GLY A 7 -2.49 9.18 -10.73
N LEU A 8 -1.85 8.10 -11.18
CA LEU A 8 -2.54 6.89 -11.61
C LEU A 8 -3.32 6.24 -10.45
N SER A 9 -2.73 6.14 -9.26
CA SER A 9 -3.42 5.59 -8.08
C SER A 9 -4.65 6.39 -7.70
N ILE A 10 -4.54 7.72 -7.68
CA ILE A 10 -5.67 8.59 -7.39
C ILE A 10 -6.79 8.34 -8.41
N LEU A 11 -6.46 8.31 -9.71
CA LEU A 11 -7.43 8.07 -10.78
C LEU A 11 -8.10 6.69 -10.67
N THR A 12 -7.33 5.62 -10.46
CA THR A 12 -7.86 4.26 -10.42
C THR A 12 -8.71 4.02 -9.17
N ASN A 13 -8.31 4.56 -8.01
CA ASN A 13 -9.10 4.49 -6.79
C ASN A 13 -10.39 5.31 -6.87
N PHE A 14 -10.36 6.52 -7.43
CA PHE A 14 -11.60 7.28 -7.66
C PHE A 14 -12.56 6.55 -8.60
N THR A 15 -12.02 5.96 -9.68
CA THR A 15 -12.81 5.14 -10.60
C THR A 15 -13.43 3.94 -9.90
N PHE A 16 -12.65 3.24 -9.05
CA PHE A 16 -13.13 2.13 -8.26
C PHE A 16 -14.25 2.54 -7.29
N ILE A 17 -14.07 3.63 -6.56
CA ILE A 17 -15.08 4.17 -5.64
C ILE A 17 -16.37 4.50 -6.40
N TRP A 18 -16.27 5.15 -7.55
CA TRP A 18 -17.42 5.50 -8.38
C TRP A 18 -18.15 4.25 -8.90
N ILE A 19 -17.44 3.24 -9.41
CA ILE A 19 -18.05 1.98 -9.86
C ILE A 19 -18.69 1.24 -8.68
N SER A 20 -18.01 1.19 -7.54
CA SER A 20 -18.46 0.48 -6.33
C SER A 20 -19.74 1.09 -5.74
N THR A 21 -19.86 2.42 -5.77
CA THR A 21 -21.04 3.14 -5.29
C THR A 21 -22.22 3.06 -6.26
N THR A 22 -21.98 3.04 -7.57
CA THR A 22 -23.03 3.00 -8.60
C THR A 22 -23.47 1.58 -8.99
N THR A 23 -22.71 0.54 -8.62
CA THR A 23 -23.02 -0.86 -8.91
C THR A 23 -23.54 -1.56 -7.65
N ILE A 24 -24.85 -1.55 -7.46
CA ILE A 24 -25.50 -2.24 -6.34
C ILE A 24 -25.74 -3.70 -6.73
N THR A 25 -25.12 -4.64 -6.02
CA THR A 25 -25.40 -6.07 -6.19
C THR A 25 -25.47 -6.78 -4.84
N ASP A 26 -26.42 -7.71 -4.72
CA ASP A 26 -26.57 -8.56 -3.54
C ASP A 26 -25.37 -9.49 -3.34
N GLN A 27 -24.61 -9.76 -4.40
CA GLN A 27 -23.38 -10.58 -4.35
C GLN A 27 -22.27 -9.94 -3.51
N ILE A 28 -22.22 -8.60 -3.43
CA ILE A 28 -21.22 -7.86 -2.64
C ILE A 28 -21.84 -7.35 -1.34
N GLY A 29 -23.11 -6.93 -1.39
CA GLY A 29 -23.82 -6.42 -0.22
C GLY A 29 -23.09 -5.26 0.47
N ARG A 30 -23.03 -5.28 1.80
CA ARG A 30 -22.40 -4.23 2.62
C ARG A 30 -20.88 -4.25 2.59
N TYR A 31 -20.24 -5.29 2.06
CA TYR A 31 -18.78 -5.36 1.96
C TYR A 31 -18.18 -4.25 1.08
N ARG A 32 -18.98 -3.70 0.17
CA ARG A 32 -18.58 -2.55 -0.67
C ARG A 32 -18.03 -1.37 0.12
N TYR A 33 -18.56 -1.10 1.32
CA TYR A 33 -18.14 0.02 2.14
C TYR A 33 -16.70 -0.16 2.65
N TYR A 34 -16.27 -1.40 2.91
CA TYR A 34 -14.88 -1.68 3.25
C TYR A 34 -13.94 -1.45 2.07
N MET A 35 -14.30 -1.98 0.89
CA MET A 35 -13.48 -1.79 -0.28
C MET A 35 -13.33 -0.30 -0.64
N ILE A 36 -14.40 0.49 -0.46
CA ILE A 36 -14.33 1.95 -0.60
C ILE A 36 -13.39 2.56 0.45
N GLY A 37 -13.47 2.14 1.73
CA GLY A 37 -12.56 2.59 2.77
C GLY A 37 -11.09 2.33 2.44
N PHE A 38 -10.77 1.18 1.85
CA PHE A 38 -9.40 0.86 1.41
C PHE A 38 -8.95 1.72 0.24
N ALA A 39 -9.80 1.93 -0.75
CA ALA A 39 -9.49 2.83 -1.85
C ALA A 39 -9.24 4.28 -1.38
N VAL A 40 -9.93 4.74 -0.33
CA VAL A 40 -9.65 6.03 0.31
C VAL A 40 -8.27 6.03 0.98
N MET A 41 -7.91 4.96 1.67
CA MET A 41 -6.57 4.83 2.27
C MET A 41 -5.46 4.83 1.22
N ASP A 42 -5.64 4.13 0.11
CA ASP A 42 -4.70 4.13 -1.02
C ASP A 42 -4.49 5.54 -1.62
N ILE A 43 -5.55 6.33 -1.70
CA ILE A 43 -5.47 7.75 -2.10
C ILE A 43 -4.65 8.55 -1.08
N ILE A 44 -4.93 8.38 0.22
CA ILE A 44 -4.21 9.09 1.30
C ILE A 44 -2.72 8.73 1.26
N VAL A 45 -2.38 7.44 1.16
CA VAL A 45 -0.99 6.97 1.05
C VAL A 45 -0.30 7.55 -0.18
N SER A 46 -1.00 7.61 -1.33
CA SER A 46 -0.46 8.21 -2.55
C SER A 46 -0.20 9.70 -2.42
N ILE A 47 -1.09 10.45 -1.75
CA ILE A 47 -0.89 11.88 -1.46
C ILE A 47 0.32 12.07 -0.55
N ILE A 48 0.43 11.28 0.52
CA ILE A 48 1.56 11.33 1.46
C ILE A 48 2.88 11.00 0.73
N HIS A 49 2.88 10.02 -0.18
CA HIS A 49 4.04 9.72 -1.03
C HIS A 49 4.49 10.90 -1.89
N VAL A 50 3.55 11.69 -2.42
CA VAL A 50 3.86 12.90 -3.19
C VAL A 50 4.38 14.01 -2.28
N ILE A 51 3.76 14.22 -1.13
CA ILE A 51 4.16 15.28 -0.17
C ILE A 51 5.58 15.02 0.34
N VAL A 52 5.88 13.79 0.74
CA VAL A 52 7.18 13.45 1.32
C VAL A 52 8.23 13.25 0.24
N MET A 53 7.89 12.56 -0.86
CA MET A 53 8.85 12.06 -1.84
C MET A 53 10.00 11.33 -1.14
N PRO A 54 9.76 10.10 -0.65
CA PRO A 54 10.68 9.39 0.23
C PRO A 54 12.03 9.10 -0.42
N GLY A 55 13.11 9.52 0.23
CA GLY A 55 14.48 9.12 -0.06
C GLY A 55 15.05 8.26 1.07
N ILE A 56 15.85 7.25 0.72
CA ILE A 56 16.49 6.39 1.71
C ILE A 56 17.91 6.01 1.30
N GLN A 57 18.84 6.06 2.24
CA GLN A 57 20.22 5.64 2.04
C GLN A 57 20.53 4.43 2.93
N LEU A 58 20.75 3.27 2.31
CA LEU A 58 21.00 1.99 2.99
C LEU A 58 22.51 1.74 3.13
N THR A 59 23.03 1.88 4.34
CA THR A 59 24.45 1.66 4.66
C THR A 59 24.68 0.30 5.33
N ALA A 60 25.94 -0.12 5.43
CA ALA A 60 26.35 -1.38 6.08
C ALA A 60 26.08 -1.46 7.60
N VAL A 61 25.63 -0.36 8.22
CA VAL A 61 25.36 -0.27 9.65
C VAL A 61 23.98 0.28 9.98
N GLY A 62 23.16 0.63 8.99
CA GLY A 62 21.87 1.26 9.22
C GLY A 62 21.35 1.99 8.01
N TYR A 63 20.35 2.84 8.21
CA TYR A 63 19.83 3.66 7.13
C TYR A 63 19.31 5.00 7.64
N ILE A 64 19.28 5.97 6.72
CA ILE A 64 18.62 7.27 6.89
C ILE A 64 17.49 7.40 5.87
N PHE A 65 16.40 7.99 6.32
CA PHE A 65 15.16 8.23 5.61
C PHE A 65 14.79 9.72 5.69
N PHE A 66 14.48 10.34 4.57
CA PHE A 66 14.12 11.76 4.49
C PHE A 66 13.13 12.01 3.35
N GLY A 67 12.53 13.20 3.31
CA GLY A 67 11.61 13.59 2.25
C GLY A 67 12.22 14.62 1.32
N TYR A 68 12.44 14.29 0.05
CA TYR A 68 13.03 15.21 -0.94
C TYR A 68 12.21 16.50 -1.09
N ASN A 69 10.89 16.43 -1.04
CA ASN A 69 10.02 17.60 -1.16
C ASN A 69 9.91 18.44 0.12
N LEU A 70 10.52 17.96 1.21
CA LEU A 70 10.45 18.57 2.52
C LEU A 70 11.78 19.19 2.95
N VAL A 71 12.86 19.01 2.20
CA VAL A 71 14.21 19.43 2.62
C VAL A 71 14.28 20.91 3.00
N ASP A 72 13.56 21.80 2.31
CA ASP A 72 13.55 23.24 2.61
C ASP A 72 12.58 23.65 3.73
N LYS A 73 11.97 22.70 4.45
CA LYS A 73 11.01 22.97 5.53
C LYS A 73 11.70 22.90 6.90
N PRO A 74 11.10 23.50 7.94
CA PRO A 74 11.66 23.42 9.29
C PRO A 74 11.82 21.97 9.74
N GLU A 75 12.91 21.68 10.48
CA GLU A 75 13.26 20.34 10.97
C GLU A 75 12.06 19.59 11.55
N ILE A 76 11.32 20.25 12.44
CA ILE A 76 10.15 19.67 13.11
C ILE A 76 9.07 19.23 12.11
N VAL A 77 8.82 20.03 11.07
CA VAL A 77 7.82 19.72 10.04
C VAL A 77 8.27 18.51 9.23
N CYS A 78 9.55 18.47 8.84
CA CYS A 78 10.12 17.35 8.11
C CYS A 78 10.03 16.06 8.92
N THR A 79 10.56 16.04 10.14
CA THR A 79 10.61 14.87 11.03
C THR A 79 9.21 14.31 11.28
N TRP A 80 8.22 15.15 11.53
CA TRP A 80 6.83 14.68 11.71
C TRP A 80 6.19 14.20 10.41
N ALA A 81 6.46 14.85 9.27
CA ALA A 81 5.94 14.40 7.99
C ALA A 81 6.53 13.04 7.57
N VAL A 82 7.84 12.81 7.77
CA VAL A 82 8.46 11.51 7.52
C VAL A 82 8.00 10.45 8.54
N THR A 83 7.70 10.83 9.78
CA THR A 83 7.07 9.94 10.78
C THR A 83 5.68 9.50 10.35
N LEU A 84 4.85 10.45 9.90
CA LEU A 84 3.52 10.15 9.37
C LEU A 84 3.62 9.24 8.14
N PHE A 85 4.57 9.50 7.24
CA PHE A 85 4.83 8.62 6.10
C PHE A 85 5.07 7.18 6.56
N VAL A 86 5.98 6.95 7.51
CA VAL A 86 6.27 5.60 8.02
C VAL A 86 4.99 4.94 8.55
N ILE A 87 4.20 5.64 9.36
CA ILE A 87 2.96 5.11 9.96
C ILE A 87 1.90 4.74 8.91
N PHE A 88 1.67 5.63 7.93
CA PHE A 88 0.67 5.41 6.88
C PHE A 88 1.12 4.36 5.87
N PHE A 89 2.42 4.27 5.61
CA PHE A 89 2.98 3.32 4.67
C PHE A 89 2.72 1.86 5.09
N TYR A 90 2.81 1.54 6.39
CA TYR A 90 2.46 0.20 6.89
C TYR A 90 0.96 -0.09 6.92
N GLN A 91 0.08 0.90 6.73
CA GLN A 91 -1.38 0.63 6.69
C GLN A 91 -1.74 -0.35 5.58
N THR A 92 -1.06 -0.26 4.44
CA THR A 92 -1.25 -1.13 3.28
C THR A 92 -1.10 -2.61 3.64
N THR A 93 -0.11 -2.97 4.46
CA THR A 93 0.13 -4.37 4.84
C THR A 93 -0.92 -4.90 5.82
N ILE A 94 -1.42 -4.03 6.69
CA ILE A 94 -2.47 -4.33 7.69
C ILE A 94 -3.83 -4.50 6.99
N VAL A 95 -4.19 -3.57 6.11
CA VAL A 95 -5.39 -3.63 5.27
C VAL A 95 -5.41 -4.92 4.44
N LEU A 96 -4.28 -5.28 3.85
CA LEU A 96 -4.14 -6.52 3.10
C LEU A 96 -4.39 -7.75 4.00
N ALA A 97 -3.83 -7.79 5.21
CA ALA A 97 -4.10 -8.88 6.15
C ALA A 97 -5.59 -8.99 6.49
N PHE A 98 -6.28 -7.86 6.69
CA PHE A 98 -7.73 -7.84 6.89
C PHE A 98 -8.52 -8.39 5.71
N HIS A 99 -8.12 -8.07 4.48
CA HIS A 99 -8.72 -8.65 3.28
C HIS A 99 -8.65 -10.18 3.27
N TYR A 100 -7.52 -10.75 3.69
CA TYR A 100 -7.33 -12.19 3.75
C TYR A 100 -8.16 -12.83 4.87
N CYS A 101 -8.23 -12.23 6.05
CA CYS A 101 -9.11 -12.66 7.14
C CYS A 101 -10.57 -12.68 6.70
N TYR A 102 -11.03 -11.60 6.05
CA TYR A 102 -12.39 -11.50 5.53
C TYR A 102 -12.69 -12.60 4.50
N ARG A 103 -11.80 -12.79 3.52
CA ARG A 103 -11.99 -13.83 2.49
C ARG A 103 -12.01 -15.22 3.09
N TYR A 104 -11.14 -15.48 4.07
CA TYR A 104 -11.14 -16.73 4.80
C TYR A 104 -12.50 -16.94 5.48
N ALA A 105 -13.02 -15.94 6.19
CA ALA A 105 -14.32 -16.04 6.83
C ALA A 105 -15.46 -16.33 5.85
N VAL A 106 -15.50 -15.62 4.70
CA VAL A 106 -16.56 -15.82 3.69
C VAL A 106 -16.46 -17.19 3.01
N VAL A 107 -15.25 -17.65 2.67
CA VAL A 107 -15.05 -18.89 1.89
C VAL A 107 -15.04 -20.14 2.78
N CYS A 108 -14.42 -20.07 3.96
CA CYS A 108 -14.13 -21.25 4.76
C CYS A 108 -15.14 -21.48 5.88
N SER A 109 -15.88 -20.45 6.31
CA SER A 109 -16.68 -20.53 7.53
C SER A 109 -18.08 -19.92 7.40
N PRO A 110 -19.13 -20.74 7.24
CA PRO A 110 -20.53 -20.27 7.20
C PRO A 110 -20.98 -19.53 8.47
N ALA A 111 -20.37 -19.83 9.62
CA ALA A 111 -20.67 -19.16 10.88
C ALA A 111 -20.07 -17.74 10.91
N TRP A 112 -18.82 -17.59 10.47
CA TRP A 112 -18.16 -16.29 10.41
C TRP A 112 -18.72 -15.43 9.27
N SER A 113 -19.06 -16.01 8.12
CA SER A 113 -19.69 -15.27 7.01
C SER A 113 -20.99 -14.57 7.43
N ARG A 114 -21.72 -15.13 8.41
CA ARG A 114 -22.92 -14.52 9.00
C ARG A 114 -22.64 -13.24 9.78
N ILE A 115 -21.47 -13.16 10.43
CA ILE A 115 -20.98 -11.95 11.10
C ILE A 115 -20.78 -10.83 10.05
N PHE A 116 -20.22 -11.20 8.89
CA PHE A 116 -19.92 -10.24 7.81
C PHE A 116 -21.13 -9.80 6.98
N THR A 117 -22.21 -10.58 6.96
CA THR A 117 -23.38 -10.34 6.10
C THR A 117 -24.59 -9.72 6.83
N ARG A 118 -24.70 -9.89 8.16
CA ARG A 118 -25.76 -9.26 8.99
C ARG A 118 -25.37 -7.84 9.44
N ASN A 119 -26.19 -7.19 10.29
CA ASN A 119 -26.00 -5.85 10.88
C ASN A 119 -24.70 -5.66 11.72
N THR A 120 -23.78 -6.62 11.69
CA THR A 120 -22.47 -6.66 12.36
C THR A 120 -21.34 -5.99 11.57
N THR A 121 -21.61 -5.46 10.37
CA THR A 121 -20.65 -4.64 9.59
C THR A 121 -20.08 -3.50 10.44
N PHE A 122 -20.90 -2.81 11.24
CA PHE A 122 -20.39 -1.75 12.12
C PHE A 122 -19.34 -2.27 13.12
N TRP A 123 -19.64 -3.38 13.80
CA TRP A 123 -18.75 -3.96 14.81
C TRP A 123 -17.44 -4.47 14.21
N TRP A 124 -17.48 -5.09 13.03
CA TRP A 124 -16.25 -5.49 12.36
C TRP A 124 -15.43 -4.26 11.96
N SER A 125 -16.04 -3.20 11.41
CA SER A 125 -15.33 -1.96 11.08
C SER A 125 -14.64 -1.38 12.32
N PHE A 126 -15.36 -1.34 13.43
CA PHE A 126 -14.84 -0.86 14.69
C PHE A 126 -13.63 -1.67 15.17
N VAL A 127 -13.71 -3.00 15.15
CA VAL A 127 -12.59 -3.89 15.49
C VAL A 127 -11.41 -3.66 14.54
N THR A 128 -11.64 -3.58 13.22
CA THR A 128 -10.56 -3.29 12.27
C THR A 128 -9.91 -1.93 12.51
N SER A 129 -10.68 -0.90 12.86
CA SER A 129 -10.15 0.42 13.20
C SER A 129 -9.31 0.37 14.47
N ILE A 130 -9.75 -0.31 15.53
CA ILE A 130 -8.97 -0.47 16.76
C ILE A 130 -7.65 -1.16 16.47
N VAL A 131 -7.67 -2.28 15.74
CA VAL A 131 -6.44 -3.00 15.41
C VAL A 131 -5.52 -2.11 14.57
N GLN A 132 -6.02 -1.38 13.58
CA GLN A 132 -5.20 -0.42 12.83
C GLN A 132 -4.56 0.63 13.75
N MET A 133 -5.31 1.18 14.72
CA MET A 133 -4.75 2.14 15.69
C MET A 133 -3.65 1.52 16.57
N LEU A 134 -3.78 0.26 16.96
CA LEU A 134 -2.74 -0.44 17.72
C LEU A 134 -1.45 -0.61 16.92
N TYR A 135 -1.56 -0.94 15.63
CA TYR A 135 -0.39 -1.01 14.75
C TYR A 135 0.22 0.36 14.48
N ILE A 136 -0.61 1.39 14.25
CA ILE A 136 -0.16 2.79 14.13
C ILE A 136 0.65 3.18 15.36
N PHE A 137 0.12 2.89 16.54
CA PHE A 137 0.81 3.16 17.79
C PHE A 137 2.11 2.37 17.91
N GLY A 138 2.12 1.10 17.51
CA GLY A 138 3.34 0.28 17.48
C GLY A 138 4.43 0.88 16.60
N TYR A 139 4.12 1.27 15.36
CA TYR A 139 5.08 1.93 14.47
C TYR A 139 5.47 3.34 14.93
N PHE A 140 4.55 4.06 15.58
CA PHE A 140 4.89 5.32 16.24
C PHE A 140 5.94 5.10 17.34
N VAL A 141 5.76 4.11 18.21
CA VAL A 141 6.75 3.75 19.25
C VAL A 141 8.10 3.37 18.64
N VAL A 142 8.12 2.58 17.56
CA VAL A 142 9.36 2.25 16.81
C VAL A 142 10.12 3.53 16.43
N VAL A 143 9.41 4.52 15.90
CA VAL A 143 10.01 5.79 15.47
C VAL A 143 10.56 6.57 16.67
N GLN A 144 9.76 6.71 17.73
CA GLN A 144 10.16 7.48 18.91
C GLN A 144 11.38 6.87 19.62
N VAL A 145 11.44 5.55 19.72
CA VAL A 145 12.49 4.86 20.48
C VAL A 145 13.82 4.85 19.72
N GLY A 146 13.80 4.64 18.41
CA GLY A 146 15.03 4.29 17.69
C GLY A 146 15.29 5.08 16.42
N PHE A 147 14.31 5.81 15.85
CA PHE A 147 14.49 6.46 14.53
C PHE A 147 14.63 7.97 14.62
N MET A 148 14.25 8.59 15.74
CA MET A 148 14.33 10.04 15.91
C MET A 148 15.74 10.60 15.64
N PRO A 149 15.86 11.82 15.06
CA PRO A 149 17.13 12.52 14.88
C PRO A 149 17.95 12.59 16.16
N SER A 150 19.27 12.57 16.01
CA SER A 150 20.24 12.80 17.09
C SER A 150 21.59 13.21 16.51
N ASP A 151 22.40 13.88 17.33
CA ASP A 151 23.75 14.30 16.96
C ASP A 151 24.63 13.14 16.48
N HIS A 152 24.47 11.97 17.10
CA HIS A 152 25.17 10.75 16.69
C HIS A 152 24.79 10.30 15.27
N LYS A 153 23.50 10.37 14.93
CA LYS A 153 22.99 9.94 13.62
C LYS A 153 23.35 10.91 12.50
N ILE A 154 23.26 12.21 12.75
CA ILE A 154 23.62 13.21 11.73
C ILE A 154 25.12 13.15 11.42
N ALA A 155 25.96 12.93 12.42
CA ALA A 155 27.41 12.79 12.24
C ALA A 155 27.77 11.64 11.29
N LEU A 156 27.03 10.52 11.35
CA LEU A 156 27.24 9.38 10.45
C LEU A 156 26.68 9.63 9.04
N TYR A 157 25.43 10.08 8.95
CA TYR A 157 24.71 10.09 7.68
C TYR A 157 24.91 11.35 6.84
N ARG A 158 25.41 12.45 7.42
CA ARG A 158 25.58 13.71 6.68
C ARG A 158 26.40 13.54 5.41
N GLN A 159 27.57 12.90 5.51
CA GLN A 159 28.44 12.71 4.34
C GLN A 159 27.79 11.77 3.31
N VAL A 160 27.14 10.70 3.77
CA VAL A 160 26.43 9.75 2.89
C VAL A 160 25.34 10.44 2.08
N VAL A 161 24.52 11.28 2.71
CA VAL A 161 23.44 12.00 2.01
C VAL A 161 24.00 13.09 1.10
N LEU A 162 25.06 13.78 1.53
CA LEU A 162 25.71 14.79 0.70
C LEU A 162 26.29 14.17 -0.59
N GLU A 163 26.98 13.04 -0.49
CA GLU A 163 27.62 12.38 -1.64
C GLU A 163 26.62 11.71 -2.59
N ASN A 164 25.55 11.10 -2.06
CA ASN A 164 24.60 10.34 -2.88
C ASN A 164 23.44 11.18 -3.41
N ASN A 165 23.13 12.31 -2.77
CA ASN A 165 21.92 13.08 -3.05
C ASN A 165 22.19 14.57 -3.26
N ASP A 166 23.45 15.04 -3.14
CA ASP A 166 23.84 16.45 -3.19
C ASP A 166 23.11 17.32 -2.13
N LEU A 167 22.74 16.71 -1.00
CA LEU A 167 21.95 17.35 0.07
C LEU A 167 22.75 17.43 1.38
N ASP A 168 23.06 18.65 1.83
CA ASP A 168 23.65 18.87 3.16
C ASP A 168 22.56 19.04 4.22
N ILE A 169 22.11 17.91 4.76
CA ILE A 169 21.03 17.83 5.77
C ILE A 169 21.30 18.68 7.03
N LEU A 170 22.57 18.93 7.37
CA LEU A 170 22.94 19.77 8.52
C LEU A 170 22.81 21.25 8.18
N ARG A 171 23.32 21.66 7.02
CA ARG A 171 23.25 23.07 6.57
C ARG A 171 21.81 23.53 6.34
N ILE A 172 20.96 22.61 5.89
CA ILE A 172 19.56 22.91 5.56
C ILE A 172 18.65 22.80 6.81
N HIS A 173 19.17 22.29 7.94
CA HIS A 173 18.37 21.98 9.13
C HIS A 173 17.13 21.12 8.81
N SER A 174 17.29 20.17 7.88
CA SER A 174 16.19 19.32 7.43
C SER A 174 16.01 18.16 8.41
N GLY A 175 14.77 17.91 8.81
CA GLY A 175 14.42 16.74 9.62
C GLY A 175 14.48 15.45 8.81
N TYR A 176 14.75 14.35 9.51
CA TYR A 176 14.93 13.01 8.94
C TYR A 176 14.57 11.94 9.98
N LEU A 177 14.63 10.67 9.58
CA LEU A 177 14.61 9.52 10.48
C LEU A 177 15.81 8.65 10.17
N ALA A 178 16.48 8.11 11.19
CA ALA A 178 17.62 7.23 10.95
C ALA A 178 17.81 6.20 12.06
N VAL A 179 18.36 5.04 11.69
CA VAL A 179 18.70 3.95 12.60
C VAL A 179 20.15 3.54 12.39
N ILE A 180 20.88 3.32 13.47
CA ILE A 180 22.26 2.80 13.46
C ILE A 180 22.25 1.52 14.26
N PHE A 181 22.50 0.38 13.63
CA PHE A 181 22.51 -0.94 14.28
C PHE A 181 23.77 -1.18 15.11
N ARG A 182 24.93 -0.74 14.60
CA ARG A 182 26.24 -1.01 15.20
C ARG A 182 27.24 0.10 14.88
N SER A 183 28.28 0.23 15.70
CA SER A 183 29.39 1.16 15.45
C SER A 183 30.11 0.87 14.13
N MET A 184 30.56 1.93 13.45
CA MET A 184 31.37 1.88 12.22
C MET A 184 32.87 1.78 12.48
N ASP A 185 33.33 2.04 13.70
CA ASP A 185 34.76 2.06 14.01
C ASP A 185 35.33 0.63 13.98
N PRO A 186 36.19 0.27 13.00
CA PRO A 186 36.77 -1.07 12.92
C PRO A 186 37.72 -1.38 14.07
N SER A 187 38.17 -0.35 14.81
CA SER A 187 39.07 -0.48 15.96
C SER A 187 38.32 -0.72 17.28
N LEU A 188 37.01 -0.46 17.32
CA LEU A 188 36.17 -0.73 18.47
C LEU A 188 35.44 -2.08 18.28
N PRO A 189 35.20 -2.85 19.35
CA PRO A 189 34.32 -3.99 19.27
C PRO A 189 32.95 -3.55 18.73
N ALA A 190 32.32 -4.38 17.91
CA ALA A 190 31.01 -4.10 17.33
C ALA A 190 29.94 -4.01 18.45
N VAL A 191 29.74 -2.80 18.98
CA VAL A 191 28.68 -2.52 19.96
C VAL A 191 27.38 -2.31 19.20
N TRP A 192 26.40 -3.15 19.52
CA TRP A 192 25.05 -3.01 18.99
C TRP A 192 24.27 -1.96 19.77
N GLN A 193 23.56 -1.09 19.05
CA GLN A 193 22.75 -0.04 19.65
C GLN A 193 21.42 -0.61 20.15
N THR A 194 21.17 -0.43 21.45
CA THR A 194 20.02 -1.06 22.13
C THR A 194 18.68 -0.48 21.67
N ASP A 195 18.61 0.84 21.46
CA ASP A 195 17.46 1.54 20.91
C ASP A 195 17.11 1.03 19.50
N ALA A 196 18.11 0.86 18.64
CA ALA A 196 17.95 0.31 17.31
C ALA A 196 17.45 -1.14 17.34
N ILE A 197 18.04 -2.01 18.19
CA ILE A 197 17.59 -3.40 18.34
C ILE A 197 16.13 -3.46 18.79
N ILE A 198 15.76 -2.68 19.81
CA ILE A 198 14.39 -2.69 20.36
C ILE A 198 13.40 -2.23 19.28
N SER A 199 13.64 -1.07 18.66
CA SER A 199 12.77 -0.52 17.62
C SER A 199 12.63 -1.48 16.44
N MET A 200 13.73 -2.09 15.99
CA MET A 200 13.72 -2.97 14.84
C MET A 200 13.08 -4.32 15.14
N SER A 201 13.24 -4.83 16.36
CA SER A 201 12.54 -6.05 16.81
C SER A 201 11.03 -5.84 16.81
N ILE A 202 10.55 -4.67 17.26
CA ILE A 202 9.13 -4.32 17.21
C ILE A 202 8.66 -4.18 15.76
N ALA A 203 9.39 -3.43 14.91
CA ALA A 203 9.03 -3.21 13.51
C ALA A 203 8.92 -4.52 12.71
N ILE A 204 9.93 -5.40 12.85
CA ILE A 204 9.96 -6.72 12.22
C ILE A 204 8.86 -7.61 12.79
N GLY A 205 8.61 -7.58 14.10
CA GLY A 205 7.54 -8.35 14.74
C GLY A 205 6.15 -7.99 14.19
N LEU A 206 5.85 -6.68 14.10
CA LEU A 206 4.58 -6.19 13.53
C LEU A 206 4.44 -6.59 12.05
N PHE A 207 5.50 -6.41 11.25
CA PHE A 207 5.51 -6.75 9.83
C PHE A 207 5.39 -8.26 9.58
N PHE A 208 6.08 -9.08 10.37
CA PHE A 208 6.03 -10.53 10.24
C PHE A 208 4.67 -11.06 10.71
N HIS A 209 4.07 -10.46 11.74
CA HIS A 209 2.73 -10.83 12.17
C HIS A 209 1.70 -10.67 11.04
N THR A 210 1.71 -9.54 10.30
CA THR A 210 0.80 -9.38 9.15
C THR A 210 1.08 -10.40 8.03
N ALA A 211 2.36 -10.68 7.75
CA ALA A 211 2.73 -11.71 6.78
C ALA A 211 2.20 -13.10 7.15
N VAL A 212 2.35 -13.50 8.42
CA VAL A 212 1.85 -14.80 8.94
C VAL A 212 0.34 -14.90 8.78
N VAL A 213 -0.41 -13.86 9.16
CA VAL A 213 -1.88 -13.82 9.00
C VAL A 213 -2.28 -14.03 7.54
N ILE A 214 -1.62 -13.34 6.60
CA ILE A 214 -1.89 -13.47 5.16
C ILE A 214 -1.59 -14.88 4.69
N ILE A 215 -0.43 -15.45 5.06
CA ILE A 215 -0.02 -16.80 4.63
C ILE A 215 -0.98 -17.85 5.18
N VAL A 216 -1.31 -17.80 6.47
CA VAL A 216 -2.24 -18.75 7.10
C VAL A 216 -3.61 -18.69 6.44
N CYS A 217 -4.19 -17.50 6.31
CA CYS A 217 -5.48 -17.32 5.64
C CYS A 217 -5.43 -17.82 4.19
N SER A 218 -4.35 -17.49 3.45
CA SER A 218 -4.15 -17.97 2.08
C SER A 218 -4.14 -19.49 2.00
N VAL A 219 -3.36 -20.16 2.85
CA VAL A 219 -3.27 -21.63 2.86
C VAL A 219 -4.61 -22.27 3.19
N LEU A 220 -5.33 -21.75 4.18
CA LEU A 220 -6.64 -22.26 4.57
C LEU A 220 -7.68 -22.09 3.46
N ILE A 221 -7.73 -20.92 2.81
CA ILE A 221 -8.59 -20.68 1.66
C ILE A 221 -8.25 -21.66 0.53
N ARG A 222 -6.97 -21.79 0.17
CA ARG A 222 -6.53 -22.71 -0.89
C ARG A 222 -6.94 -24.15 -0.60
N ARG A 223 -6.77 -24.62 0.65
CA ARG A 223 -7.19 -25.96 1.08
C ARG A 223 -8.69 -26.16 0.93
N LYS A 224 -9.51 -25.21 1.40
CA LYS A 224 -10.97 -25.29 1.29
C LYS A 224 -11.44 -25.30 -0.16
N LEU A 225 -10.91 -24.40 -0.98
CA LEU A 225 -11.22 -24.34 -2.42
C LEU A 225 -10.84 -25.69 -3.08
N ARG A 226 -9.63 -26.23 -2.82
CA ARG A 226 -9.14 -27.50 -3.38
C ARG A 226 -10.02 -28.71 -3.03
N ILE A 227 -10.48 -28.82 -1.78
CA ILE A 227 -11.40 -29.90 -1.37
C ILE A 227 -12.71 -29.82 -2.14
N GLY A 228 -13.22 -28.61 -2.39
CA GLY A 228 -14.42 -28.38 -3.20
C GLY A 228 -14.32 -28.95 -4.62
N PHE A 229 -13.14 -28.90 -5.26
CA PHE A 229 -12.97 -29.36 -6.65
C PHE A 229 -13.43 -30.80 -6.90
N ASN A 230 -13.25 -31.70 -5.93
CA ASN A 230 -13.57 -33.12 -6.11
C ASN A 230 -15.07 -33.41 -6.07
N ILE A 231 -15.86 -32.50 -5.49
CA ILE A 231 -17.29 -32.72 -5.18
C ILE A 231 -18.18 -31.88 -6.11
N MET A 232 -17.59 -31.03 -6.96
CA MET A 232 -18.30 -29.99 -7.70
C MET A 232 -18.49 -30.29 -9.19
N SER A 233 -19.62 -29.79 -9.74
CA SER A 233 -19.93 -29.79 -11.17
C SER A 233 -18.88 -29.02 -11.99
N ALA A 234 -18.82 -29.26 -13.31
CA ALA A 234 -17.84 -28.63 -14.20
C ALA A 234 -17.89 -27.08 -14.14
N GLN A 235 -19.09 -26.50 -14.06
CA GLN A 235 -19.27 -25.05 -13.95
C GLN A 235 -18.74 -24.51 -12.62
N MET A 236 -19.09 -25.16 -11.50
CA MET A 236 -18.60 -24.77 -10.17
C MET A 236 -17.07 -24.91 -10.09
N ARG A 237 -16.50 -25.95 -10.70
CA ARG A 237 -15.06 -26.18 -10.79
C ARG A 237 -14.33 -25.05 -11.52
N ALA A 238 -14.88 -24.58 -12.63
CA ALA A 238 -14.33 -23.44 -13.37
C ALA A 238 -14.32 -22.16 -12.53
N THR A 239 -15.38 -21.88 -11.78
CA THR A 239 -15.45 -20.73 -10.87
C THR A 239 -14.41 -20.83 -9.74
N GLN A 240 -14.27 -22.00 -9.11
CA GLN A 240 -13.28 -22.22 -8.05
C GLN A 240 -11.84 -22.01 -8.56
N HIS A 241 -11.55 -22.43 -9.78
CA HIS A 241 -10.24 -22.24 -10.41
C HIS A 241 -9.92 -20.76 -10.62
N GLN A 242 -10.91 -19.96 -11.04
CA GLN A 242 -10.76 -18.50 -11.17
C GLN A 242 -10.47 -17.84 -9.81
N LEU A 243 -11.18 -18.25 -8.74
CA LEU A 243 -10.95 -17.74 -7.38
C LEU A 243 -9.55 -18.08 -6.87
N LEU A 244 -9.05 -19.29 -7.14
CA LEU A 244 -7.69 -19.68 -6.76
C LEU A 244 -6.63 -18.86 -7.52
N LYS A 245 -6.82 -18.67 -8.83
CA LYS A 245 -5.94 -17.82 -9.65
C LYS A 245 -5.91 -16.38 -9.15
N ALA A 246 -7.08 -15.83 -8.81
CA ALA A 246 -7.21 -14.51 -8.22
C ALA A 246 -6.42 -14.38 -6.91
N LEU A 247 -6.58 -15.37 -6.03
CA LEU A 247 -5.88 -15.40 -4.74
C LEU A 247 -4.36 -15.44 -4.91
N ILE A 248 -3.84 -16.19 -5.88
CA ILE A 248 -2.39 -16.23 -6.16
C ILE A 248 -1.91 -14.85 -6.58
N ILE A 249 -2.57 -14.21 -7.54
CA ILE A 249 -2.20 -12.89 -8.06
C ILE A 249 -2.26 -11.84 -6.93
N GLN A 250 -3.33 -11.85 -6.13
CA GLN A 250 -3.53 -10.94 -5.00
C GLN A 250 -2.54 -11.16 -3.87
N THR A 251 -1.93 -12.34 -3.76
CA THR A 251 -0.84 -12.58 -2.79
C THR A 251 0.47 -12.06 -3.37
N LEU A 252 0.75 -12.41 -4.63
CA LEU A 252 2.03 -12.17 -5.26
C LEU A 252 2.31 -10.68 -5.48
N VAL A 253 1.31 -9.92 -5.95
CA VAL A 253 1.47 -8.49 -6.27
C VAL A 253 1.92 -7.66 -5.06
N PRO A 254 1.18 -7.63 -3.93
CA PRO A 254 1.65 -6.91 -2.74
C PRO A 254 2.94 -7.49 -2.13
N THR A 255 3.16 -8.80 -2.26
CA THR A 255 4.42 -9.40 -1.77
C THR A 255 5.61 -8.80 -2.52
N LEU A 256 5.55 -8.77 -3.85
CA LEU A 256 6.64 -8.25 -4.68
C LEU A 256 6.79 -6.73 -4.60
N LEU A 257 5.68 -6.00 -4.60
CA LEU A 257 5.70 -4.53 -4.67
C LEU A 257 5.87 -3.86 -3.32
N THR A 258 5.45 -4.49 -2.23
CA THR A 258 5.45 -3.86 -0.89
C THR A 258 6.31 -4.64 0.10
N TYR A 259 6.08 -5.94 0.29
CA TYR A 259 6.80 -6.71 1.31
C TYR A 259 8.28 -6.90 0.98
N THR A 260 8.60 -7.26 -0.26
CA THR A 260 9.97 -7.51 -0.72
C THR A 260 10.85 -6.26 -0.60
N PRO A 261 10.52 -5.10 -1.18
CA PRO A 261 11.36 -3.90 -1.06
C PRO A 261 11.49 -3.44 0.41
N LEU A 262 10.43 -3.52 1.21
CA LEU A 262 10.48 -3.15 2.62
C LEU A 262 11.32 -4.14 3.45
N GLY A 263 11.21 -5.43 3.15
CA GLY A 263 12.06 -6.45 3.75
C GLY A 263 13.54 -6.22 3.46
N MET A 264 13.89 -5.75 2.25
CA MET A 264 15.28 -5.41 1.91
C MET A 264 15.82 -4.27 2.77
N VAL A 265 15.01 -3.24 3.04
CA VAL A 265 15.42 -2.10 3.90
C VAL A 265 15.86 -2.57 5.28
N PHE A 266 15.22 -3.61 5.80
CA PHE A 266 15.61 -4.22 7.07
C PHE A 266 16.83 -5.13 6.91
N VAL A 267 16.80 -6.06 5.95
CA VAL A 267 17.81 -7.13 5.83
C VAL A 267 19.18 -6.60 5.39
N VAL A 268 19.22 -5.65 4.46
CA VAL A 268 20.47 -5.15 3.84
C VAL A 268 21.47 -4.61 4.89
N PRO A 269 21.07 -3.68 5.79
CA PRO A 269 21.94 -3.23 6.86
C PRO A 269 22.36 -4.33 7.82
N PHE A 270 21.46 -5.27 8.16
CA PHE A 270 21.78 -6.39 9.06
C PHE A 270 22.84 -7.32 8.47
N MET A 271 22.83 -7.52 7.15
CA MET A 271 23.86 -8.28 6.44
C MET A 271 25.19 -7.52 6.29
N GLY A 272 25.24 -6.24 6.67
CA GLY A 272 26.41 -5.40 6.46
C GLY A 272 26.63 -4.97 5.01
N LEU A 273 25.58 -5.00 4.20
CA LEU A 273 25.65 -4.58 2.80
C LEU A 273 25.46 -3.08 2.68
N ASN A 274 26.16 -2.47 1.73
CA ASN A 274 26.02 -1.05 1.41
C ASN A 274 25.30 -0.90 0.07
N LEU A 275 24.06 -0.41 0.10
CA LEU A 275 23.20 -0.15 -1.06
C LEU A 275 22.69 1.30 -1.05
N THR A 276 23.62 2.25 -0.91
CA THR A 276 23.34 3.68 -1.00
C THR A 276 22.97 4.11 -2.43
N GLY A 277 22.51 5.35 -2.55
CA GLY A 277 22.11 5.99 -3.79
C GLY A 277 20.81 5.41 -4.33
N VAL A 278 20.82 5.14 -5.64
CA VAL A 278 19.63 4.75 -6.42
C VAL A 278 18.96 3.47 -5.90
N TYR A 279 19.74 2.52 -5.37
CA TYR A 279 19.20 1.24 -4.87
C TYR A 279 18.32 1.42 -3.63
N GLY A 280 18.73 2.32 -2.72
CA GLY A 280 17.92 2.71 -1.57
C GLY A 280 16.61 3.32 -2.04
N ASP A 281 16.67 4.37 -2.85
CA ASP A 281 15.47 5.10 -3.30
C ASP A 281 14.48 4.20 -4.07
N LEU A 282 14.97 3.27 -4.89
CA LEU A 282 14.12 2.30 -5.59
C LEU A 282 13.28 1.45 -4.62
N SER A 283 13.82 1.10 -3.45
CA SER A 283 13.08 0.36 -2.42
C SER A 283 11.90 1.14 -1.84
N MET A 284 11.96 2.48 -1.84
CA MET A 284 10.85 3.34 -1.41
C MET A 284 9.88 3.66 -2.56
N MET A 285 10.34 3.60 -3.80
CA MET A 285 9.52 3.88 -4.98
C MET A 285 8.62 2.71 -5.40
N ALA A 286 9.10 1.46 -5.32
CA ALA A 286 8.33 0.28 -5.73
C ALA A 286 6.98 0.12 -4.98
N PRO A 287 6.90 0.34 -3.65
CA PRO A 287 5.65 0.28 -2.89
C PRO A 287 4.60 1.30 -3.34
N ALA A 288 4.99 2.44 -3.90
CA ALA A 288 4.06 3.46 -4.40
C ALA A 288 3.21 2.94 -5.57
N ILE A 289 3.64 1.88 -6.26
CA ILE A 289 2.91 1.25 -7.36
C ILE A 289 1.69 0.48 -6.84
N PHE A 290 1.77 -0.09 -5.64
CA PHE A 290 0.72 -0.98 -5.12
C PHE A 290 -0.65 -0.29 -5.03
N PRO A 291 -0.78 0.91 -4.42
CA PRO A 291 -2.04 1.67 -4.42
C PRO A 291 -2.62 1.94 -5.80
N ALA A 292 -1.83 1.92 -6.88
CA ALA A 292 -2.35 2.10 -8.24
C ALA A 292 -2.94 0.82 -8.82
N ILE A 293 -2.35 -0.33 -8.47
CA ILE A 293 -2.72 -1.64 -9.01
C ILE A 293 -3.87 -2.28 -8.23
N ASP A 294 -3.94 -2.09 -6.91
CA ASP A 294 -4.97 -2.71 -6.05
C ASP A 294 -6.42 -2.48 -6.54
N PRO A 295 -6.88 -1.24 -6.80
CA PRO A 295 -8.23 -1.01 -7.32
C PRO A 295 -8.46 -1.67 -8.69
N ILE A 296 -7.42 -1.76 -9.54
CA ILE A 296 -7.52 -2.42 -10.86
C ILE A 296 -7.76 -3.92 -10.68
N ILE A 297 -7.01 -4.55 -9.78
CA ILE A 297 -7.19 -5.96 -9.41
C ILE A 297 -8.63 -6.18 -8.93
N MET A 298 -9.15 -5.28 -8.08
CA MET A 298 -10.51 -5.39 -7.57
C MET A 298 -11.58 -5.21 -8.66
N LEU A 299 -11.42 -4.26 -9.58
CA LEU A 299 -12.32 -4.10 -10.74
C LEU A 299 -12.30 -5.32 -11.66
N TYR A 300 -11.13 -5.95 -11.84
CA TYR A 300 -10.98 -7.12 -12.69
C TYR A 300 -11.56 -8.39 -12.06
N PHE A 301 -11.35 -8.65 -10.76
CA PHE A 301 -11.77 -9.92 -10.18
C PHE A 301 -13.25 -9.95 -9.73
N VAL A 302 -13.85 -8.79 -9.48
CA VAL A 302 -15.26 -8.73 -9.07
C VAL A 302 -16.17 -8.75 -10.30
N GLY A 303 -16.92 -9.86 -10.47
CA GLY A 303 -17.75 -10.12 -11.65
C GLY A 303 -18.74 -9.00 -11.98
N SER A 304 -19.45 -8.48 -10.99
CA SER A 304 -20.42 -7.41 -11.18
C SER A 304 -19.78 -6.09 -11.67
N TYR A 305 -18.58 -5.77 -11.20
CA TYR A 305 -17.85 -4.58 -11.65
C TYR A 305 -17.38 -4.74 -13.10
N ARG A 306 -16.83 -5.91 -13.46
CA ARG A 306 -16.49 -6.21 -14.86
C ARG A 306 -17.68 -6.07 -15.80
N SER A 307 -18.82 -6.66 -15.44
CA SER A 307 -20.05 -6.57 -16.25
C SER A 307 -20.50 -5.12 -16.43
N ARG A 308 -20.41 -4.30 -15.37
CA ARG A 308 -20.72 -2.88 -15.44
C ARG A 308 -19.78 -2.13 -16.41
N ILE A 309 -18.47 -2.33 -16.27
CA ILE A 309 -17.47 -1.70 -17.15
C ILE A 309 -17.70 -2.10 -18.60
N ALA A 310 -17.90 -3.39 -18.88
CA ALA A 310 -18.15 -3.88 -20.23
C ALA A 310 -19.41 -3.24 -20.85
N ASN A 311 -20.48 -3.08 -20.08
CA ASN A 311 -21.69 -2.42 -20.53
C ASN A 311 -21.48 -0.92 -20.81
N MET A 312 -20.65 -0.24 -20.01
CA MET A 312 -20.30 1.16 -20.25
C MET A 312 -19.48 1.33 -21.53
N LEU A 313 -18.47 0.48 -21.75
CA LEU A 313 -17.64 0.51 -22.96
C LEU A 313 -18.48 0.23 -24.21
N LYS A 314 -19.42 -0.72 -24.13
CA LYS A 314 -20.39 -0.96 -25.21
C LYS A 314 -21.22 0.29 -25.51
N ARG A 315 -21.74 0.98 -24.48
CA ARG A 315 -22.55 2.19 -24.64
C ARG A 315 -21.76 3.33 -25.30
N LEU A 316 -20.52 3.54 -24.89
CA LEU A 316 -19.63 4.54 -25.48
C LEU A 316 -19.37 4.27 -26.97
N ASN A 317 -19.15 3.01 -27.35
CA ASN A 317 -18.97 2.61 -28.75
C ASN A 317 -20.26 2.69 -29.59
N THR A 318 -21.44 2.75 -28.96
CA THR A 318 -22.74 2.84 -29.64
C THR A 318 -23.32 4.24 -29.69
N THR A 319 -22.76 5.22 -28.96
CA THR A 319 -23.19 6.62 -29.06
C THR A 319 -22.68 7.19 -30.40
N PRO A 320 -23.57 7.54 -31.36
CA PRO A 320 -23.14 8.28 -32.52
C PRO A 320 -22.62 9.63 -32.02
N VAL A 321 -21.42 10.02 -32.46
CA VAL A 321 -21.01 11.42 -32.42
C VAL A 321 -22.09 12.17 -33.19
N LYS A 322 -23.05 12.79 -32.50
CA LYS A 322 -24.01 13.69 -33.14
C LYS A 322 -23.17 14.84 -33.69
N GLY A 323 -22.86 14.71 -34.97
CA GLY A 323 -22.07 15.66 -35.72
C GLY A 323 -22.70 17.03 -35.61
N ILE A 324 -21.82 17.99 -35.40
CA ILE A 324 -21.99 19.39 -35.79
C ILE A 324 -22.28 19.37 -37.30
N GLN A 325 -23.54 19.28 -37.72
CA GLN A 325 -23.90 19.43 -39.14
C GLN A 325 -25.32 19.96 -39.44
N ASP A 326 -26.18 20.23 -38.45
CA ASP A 326 -27.51 20.81 -38.71
C ASP A 326 -27.60 22.28 -38.24
N THR A 327 -26.85 23.19 -38.87
CA THR A 327 -27.11 24.64 -38.72
C THR A 327 -26.76 25.47 -39.96
N GLN A 328 -26.84 24.89 -41.18
CA GLN A 328 -26.66 25.69 -42.41
C GLN A 328 -27.64 25.42 -43.57
N SER A 329 -28.75 24.69 -43.39
CA SER A 329 -29.68 24.40 -44.51
C SER A 329 -31.11 24.93 -44.35
N HIS A 330 -31.34 25.90 -43.46
CA HIS A 330 -32.63 26.62 -43.39
C HIS A 330 -32.44 28.12 -43.54
N ASN A 331 -32.08 28.51 -44.76
CA ASN A 331 -32.44 29.78 -45.38
C ASN A 331 -32.49 29.53 -46.89
N TYR A 332 -33.36 30.23 -47.62
CA TYR A 332 -33.75 30.00 -49.02
C TYR A 332 -34.83 28.92 -49.20
N PHE A 333 -36.10 29.30 -49.02
CA PHE A 333 -37.16 29.17 -50.02
C PHE A 333 -38.49 29.69 -49.44
N THR A 334 -38.79 30.97 -49.66
CA THR A 334 -40.14 31.54 -49.84
C THR A 334 -40.00 33.04 -50.07
N LEU A 335 -39.96 33.48 -51.34
CA LEU A 335 -40.35 34.81 -51.81
C LEU A 335 -40.45 34.76 -53.34
N SER A 336 -41.66 34.51 -53.84
CA SER A 336 -42.29 35.06 -55.05
C SER A 336 -43.48 34.20 -55.44
#